data_AF-A0A1P8BBH0-F1
#
_entry.id   AF-A0A1P8BBH0-F1
#
_cell.length_a   1.000
_cell.length_b   1.000
_cell.length_c   1.000
_cell.angle_alpha   90.00
_cell.angle_beta   90.00
_cell.angle_gamma   90.00
#
_symmetry.space_group_name_H-M   'P 1'
#
loop_
_entity.id
_entity.type
_entity.pdbx_description
1 polymer ?
#
loop_
_entity_poly.entity_id
_entity_poly.type
_entity_poly.pdbx_seq_one_letter_code
_entity_poly.pdbx_strand_id
1 'polypeptide(L)'
;MFSSTMGAKRNNIPKLSDVGRIKVTGYDTGLPLDDLYTALAEHFSSCGEIWEIYIPLKFDETNTILNRFWWLLPPPFLSNSSAQVNVGGWNVSVEAYPYPAHANDKVIVRVEGYDTSLRKSQISRALVKLFSPYGNIIRLHFVKESSVRAVVHGKDVADTVTQLNGSYMRGRKLAVLGDCQTGNTYTPHSPPRQFQ
;
A
#
# COMPACT_ATOMS: atom_id res chain seq x y z
N MET A 1 -17.06 24.31 -2.19
CA MET A 1 -17.29 23.54 -0.95
C MET A 1 -17.02 22.07 -1.27
N PHE A 2 -15.75 21.64 -1.28
CA PHE A 2 -15.39 20.24 -1.42
C PHE A 2 -14.40 19.89 -0.31
N SER A 3 -14.86 19.00 0.57
CA SER A 3 -14.23 18.61 1.82
C SER A 3 -12.97 17.79 1.56
N SER A 4 -11.85 18.25 2.13
CA SER A 4 -10.60 17.50 2.27
C SER A 4 -10.84 16.14 2.91
N THR A 5 -10.47 15.05 2.22
CA THR A 5 -10.49 13.70 2.81
C THR A 5 -9.24 12.91 2.44
N MET A 6 -8.06 13.50 2.57
CA MET A 6 -6.82 12.71 2.72
C MET A 6 -6.48 12.67 4.22
N GLY A 7 -6.89 11.59 4.88
CA GLY A 7 -6.71 11.42 6.33
C GLY A 7 -7.69 10.46 7.01
N ALA A 8 -8.73 9.98 6.32
CA ALA A 8 -9.53 8.88 6.87
C ALA A 8 -8.70 7.59 6.81
N LYS A 9 -8.44 6.94 7.96
CA LYS A 9 -8.05 5.53 8.03
C LYS A 9 -9.03 4.74 7.17
N ARG A 10 -8.66 4.42 5.94
CA ARG A 10 -9.48 3.55 5.10
C ARG A 10 -9.41 2.16 5.70
N ASN A 11 -10.54 1.72 6.23
CA ASN A 11 -10.64 0.41 6.86
C ASN A 11 -10.52 -0.75 5.84
N ASN A 12 -10.62 -0.47 4.54
CA ASN A 12 -10.48 -1.45 3.48
C ASN A 12 -9.50 -0.94 2.42
N ILE A 13 -8.41 -1.67 2.22
CA ILE A 13 -7.51 -1.49 1.08
C ILE A 13 -8.22 -2.05 -0.17
N PRO A 14 -8.23 -1.31 -1.29
CA PRO A 14 -8.83 -1.76 -2.53
C PRO A 14 -8.08 -2.97 -3.10
N LYS A 15 -8.81 -3.86 -3.76
CA LYS A 15 -8.27 -5.08 -4.37
C LYS A 15 -7.20 -4.72 -5.40
N LEU A 16 -6.10 -5.47 -5.51
CA LEU A 16 -5.05 -5.13 -6.48
C LEU A 16 -5.54 -5.26 -7.93
N SER A 17 -6.60 -6.04 -8.17
CA SER A 17 -7.31 -6.09 -9.45
C SER A 17 -8.03 -4.79 -9.80
N ASP A 18 -8.43 -4.03 -8.78
CA ASP A 18 -9.25 -2.83 -8.89
C ASP A 18 -8.38 -1.57 -8.82
N VAL A 19 -7.05 -1.72 -8.88
CA VAL A 19 -6.09 -0.62 -8.82
C VAL A 19 -5.15 -0.69 -10.03
N GLY A 20 -5.02 0.42 -10.74
CA GLY A 20 -3.91 0.66 -11.66
C GLY A 20 -2.68 1.14 -10.88
N ARG A 21 -1.48 0.80 -11.37
CA ARG A 21 -0.23 1.38 -10.87
C ARG A 21 0.60 1.99 -11.97
N ILE A 22 1.10 3.21 -11.75
CA ILE A 22 2.13 3.83 -12.63
C ILE A 22 3.49 3.78 -11.97
N LYS A 23 4.51 3.70 -12.80
CA LYS A 23 5.89 3.94 -12.46
C LYS A 23 6.29 5.33 -12.97
N VAL A 24 6.79 6.20 -12.08
CA VAL A 24 7.31 7.51 -12.48
C VAL A 24 8.82 7.57 -12.23
N THR A 25 9.57 7.99 -13.23
CA THR A 25 11.04 8.03 -13.26
C THR A 25 11.57 9.36 -13.79
N GLY A 26 12.86 9.67 -13.62
CA GLY A 26 13.49 10.86 -14.22
C GLY A 26 13.32 12.18 -13.45
N TYR A 27 12.83 12.11 -12.22
CA TYR A 27 12.78 13.25 -11.29
C TYR A 27 14.15 13.49 -10.64
N ASP A 28 14.37 14.70 -10.14
CA ASP A 28 15.56 15.02 -9.37
C ASP A 28 15.46 14.44 -7.94
N THR A 29 16.42 13.59 -7.59
CA THR A 29 16.49 12.89 -6.29
C THR A 29 17.16 13.73 -5.20
N GLY A 30 17.67 14.91 -5.55
CA GLY A 30 18.20 15.90 -4.60
C GLY A 30 17.13 16.78 -3.97
N LEU A 31 15.89 16.73 -4.46
CA LEU A 31 14.79 17.55 -3.96
C LEU A 31 14.23 17.06 -2.61
N PRO A 32 13.69 17.98 -1.78
CA PRO A 32 12.90 17.60 -0.64
C PRO A 32 11.73 16.71 -1.05
N LEU A 33 11.52 15.64 -0.28
CA LEU A 33 10.53 14.61 -0.58
C LEU A 33 9.09 15.15 -0.58
N ASP A 34 8.81 16.13 0.28
CA ASP A 34 7.52 16.84 0.33
C ASP A 34 7.22 17.63 -0.95
N ASP A 35 8.22 18.32 -1.51
CA ASP A 35 8.05 19.11 -2.75
C ASP A 35 7.76 18.19 -3.93
N LEU A 36 8.53 17.10 -4.00
CA LEU A 36 8.38 16.06 -5.01
C LEU A 36 7.01 15.38 -4.91
N TYR A 37 6.59 15.00 -3.69
CA TYR A 37 5.26 14.45 -3.42
C TYR A 37 4.16 15.43 -3.84
N THR A 38 4.31 16.71 -3.51
CA THR A 38 3.30 17.75 -3.77
C THR A 38 3.15 17.97 -5.28
N ALA A 39 4.25 18.19 -6.01
CA ALA A 39 4.21 18.40 -7.46
C ALA A 39 3.62 17.19 -8.19
N LEU A 40 3.98 15.98 -7.76
CA LEU A 40 3.42 14.74 -8.24
C LEU A 40 1.91 14.67 -7.97
N ALA A 41 1.50 14.81 -6.71
CA ALA A 41 0.10 14.74 -6.30
C ALA A 41 -0.77 15.76 -7.04
N GLU A 42 -0.30 17.00 -7.20
CA GLU A 42 -0.98 18.04 -7.97
C GLU A 42 -1.12 17.66 -9.44
N HIS A 43 -0.04 17.19 -10.07
CA HIS A 43 -0.02 16.85 -11.48
C HIS A 43 -1.06 15.77 -11.84
N PHE A 44 -1.10 14.69 -11.07
CA PHE A 44 -1.99 13.56 -11.32
C PHE A 44 -3.32 13.65 -10.58
N SER A 45 -3.59 14.73 -9.84
CA SER A 45 -4.88 14.93 -9.16
C SER A 45 -6.07 14.84 -10.11
N SER A 46 -5.87 15.19 -11.39
CA SER A 46 -6.86 15.09 -12.46
C SER A 46 -7.09 13.66 -12.97
N CYS A 47 -6.16 12.73 -12.73
CA CYS A 47 -6.23 11.34 -13.17
C CYS A 47 -7.05 10.45 -12.21
N GLY A 48 -7.59 11.01 -11.13
CA GLY A 48 -8.40 10.30 -10.15
C GLY A 48 -7.78 10.35 -8.76
N GLU A 49 -8.36 9.55 -7.87
CA GLU A 49 -7.90 9.54 -6.49
C GLU A 49 -6.58 8.79 -6.35
N ILE A 50 -5.62 9.46 -5.73
CA ILE A 50 -4.30 8.93 -5.41
C ILE A 50 -4.39 8.24 -4.06
N TRP A 51 -4.17 6.93 -4.02
CA TRP A 51 -4.27 6.19 -2.75
C TRP A 51 -2.96 6.07 -2.01
N GLU A 52 -1.85 5.95 -2.73
CA GLU A 52 -0.52 5.81 -2.15
C GLU A 52 0.53 6.30 -3.15
N ILE A 53 1.54 7.00 -2.65
CA ILE A 53 2.76 7.31 -3.39
C ILE A 53 3.90 6.61 -2.68
N TYR A 54 4.51 5.64 -3.35
CA TYR A 54 5.67 4.93 -2.84
C TYR A 54 6.96 5.57 -3.35
N ILE A 55 7.86 5.96 -2.45
CA ILE A 55 9.16 6.54 -2.76
C ILE A 55 10.25 5.71 -2.06
N PRO A 56 10.98 4.85 -2.77
CA PRO A 56 12.02 4.03 -2.16
C PRO A 56 13.18 4.91 -1.69
N LEU A 57 13.36 5.02 -0.38
CA LEU A 57 14.54 5.64 0.23
C LEU A 57 15.72 4.66 0.13
N LYS A 58 16.70 4.97 -0.74
CA LYS A 58 18.05 4.35 -0.87
C LYS A 58 18.18 2.90 -0.35
N PHE A 59 18.17 1.91 -1.26
CA PHE A 59 18.73 0.58 -1.02
C PHE A 59 19.82 0.29 -2.06
N ASP A 60 21.02 0.04 -1.53
CA ASP A 60 22.28 -0.39 -2.15
C ASP A 60 23.15 0.62 -2.94
N GLU A 61 24.45 0.36 -2.85
CA GLU A 61 25.57 1.16 -3.39
C GLU A 61 25.78 0.92 -4.90
N THR A 62 24.90 0.16 -5.58
CA THR A 62 25.14 -0.38 -6.93
C THR A 62 24.45 0.35 -8.09
N ASN A 63 24.00 1.59 -7.87
CA ASN A 63 23.43 2.47 -8.90
C ASN A 63 22.06 2.05 -9.50
N THR A 64 21.25 3.07 -9.79
CA THR A 64 20.12 3.16 -10.76
C THR A 64 18.66 3.09 -10.27
N ILE A 65 18.35 2.79 -9.00
CA ILE A 65 16.94 2.57 -8.58
C ILE A 65 16.27 3.77 -7.87
N LEU A 66 16.98 4.89 -7.66
CA LEU A 66 16.43 6.08 -6.97
C LEU A 66 15.28 6.78 -7.70
N ASN A 67 14.91 6.30 -8.90
CA ASN A 67 14.00 6.95 -9.83
C ASN A 67 12.69 6.18 -10.03
N ARG A 68 12.08 5.56 -9.02
CA ARG A 68 10.82 4.82 -9.23
C ARG A 68 9.79 5.17 -8.18
N PHE A 69 8.77 5.91 -8.59
CA PHE A 69 7.54 6.04 -7.83
C PHE A 69 6.54 4.98 -8.23
N TRP A 70 5.70 4.57 -7.29
CA TRP A 70 4.46 3.88 -7.62
C TRP A 70 3.25 4.62 -7.13
N TRP A 71 2.20 4.58 -7.94
CA TRP A 71 0.90 5.14 -7.61
C TRP A 71 -0.15 4.06 -7.62
N LEU A 72 -1.22 4.28 -6.88
CA LEU A 72 -2.44 3.49 -6.98
C LEU A 72 -3.54 4.42 -7.49
N LEU A 73 -3.96 4.23 -8.73
CA LEU A 73 -5.05 4.95 -9.40
C LEU A 73 -6.21 3.98 -9.62
N PRO A 74 -7.48 4.39 -9.61
CA PRO A 74 -8.56 3.54 -10.09
C PRO A 74 -8.36 3.19 -11.59
N PRO A 75 -8.76 2.01 -12.08
CA PRO A 75 -8.86 1.72 -13.52
C PRO A 75 -9.89 2.65 -14.20
N PRO A 76 -9.78 2.97 -15.51
CA PRO A 76 -8.89 2.43 -16.53
C PRO A 76 -7.80 3.42 -17.00
N PHE A 77 -7.24 4.25 -16.11
CA PHE A 77 -6.35 5.35 -16.49
C PHE A 77 -4.97 4.95 -17.10
N LEU A 78 -4.71 3.67 -17.34
CA LEU A 78 -3.42 3.14 -17.82
C LEU A 78 -3.47 2.53 -19.22
N SER A 79 -4.35 3.01 -20.08
CA SER A 79 -4.60 2.33 -21.34
C SER A 79 -3.56 2.57 -22.43
N ASN A 80 -2.69 3.59 -22.41
CA ASN A 80 -1.64 3.72 -23.43
C ASN A 80 -0.44 4.60 -23.02
N SER A 81 0.76 4.06 -23.29
CA SER A 81 2.04 4.73 -23.54
C SER A 81 2.81 5.39 -22.38
N SER A 82 4.13 5.18 -22.43
CA SER A 82 5.11 5.96 -21.69
C SER A 82 4.97 7.44 -22.06
N ALA A 83 4.69 8.31 -21.10
CA ALA A 83 4.59 9.76 -21.33
C ALA A 83 5.78 10.47 -20.67
N GLN A 84 6.38 11.42 -21.38
CA GLN A 84 7.22 12.43 -20.74
C GLN A 84 6.32 13.57 -20.31
N VAL A 85 6.38 13.94 -19.04
CA VAL A 85 5.51 14.95 -18.47
C VAL A 85 6.31 15.94 -17.64
N ASN A 86 5.95 17.23 -17.73
CA ASN A 86 6.54 18.24 -16.89
C ASN A 86 5.79 18.30 -15.55
N VAL A 87 6.47 17.94 -14.47
CA VAL A 87 5.96 17.97 -13.10
C VAL A 87 6.84 18.96 -12.34
N GLY A 88 6.30 20.11 -11.95
CA GLY A 88 7.07 21.12 -11.20
C GLY A 88 8.32 21.64 -11.91
N GLY A 89 8.36 21.62 -13.26
CA GLY A 89 9.54 21.98 -14.04
C GLY A 89 10.42 20.80 -14.46
N TRP A 90 10.13 19.58 -13.99
CA TRP A 90 10.94 18.39 -14.26
C TRP A 90 10.30 17.50 -15.31
N ASN A 91 11.07 17.08 -16.30
CA ASN A 91 10.60 16.12 -17.29
C ASN A 91 10.72 14.70 -16.72
N VAL A 92 9.62 14.17 -16.21
CA VAL A 92 9.52 12.81 -15.69
C VAL A 92 8.98 11.86 -16.76
N SER A 93 9.38 10.60 -16.73
CA SER A 93 8.80 9.53 -17.55
C SER A 93 7.82 8.71 -16.72
N VAL A 94 6.60 8.58 -17.22
CA VAL A 94 5.48 7.88 -16.60
C VAL A 94 5.18 6.64 -17.43
N GLU A 95 5.17 5.47 -16.80
CA GLU A 95 4.87 4.19 -17.45
C GLU A 95 3.77 3.45 -16.68
N ALA A 96 2.89 2.76 -17.39
CA ALA A 96 2.00 1.80 -16.75
C ALA A 96 2.83 0.68 -16.11
N TYR A 97 2.53 0.38 -14.85
CA TYR A 97 3.21 -0.65 -14.07
C TYR A 97 2.18 -1.54 -13.38
N PRO A 98 1.36 -2.28 -14.15
CA PRO A 98 0.28 -3.09 -13.60
C PRO A 98 0.80 -4.14 -12.62
N TYR A 99 -0.09 -4.63 -11.77
CA TYR A 99 0.19 -5.80 -10.97
C TYR A 99 0.34 -7.04 -11.87
N PRO A 100 1.27 -7.97 -11.56
CA PRO A 100 1.32 -9.25 -12.26
C PRO A 100 0.01 -10.02 -12.08
N ALA A 101 -0.32 -10.92 -13.01
CA ALA A 101 -1.60 -11.67 -13.01
C ALA A 101 -1.91 -12.39 -11.68
N HIS A 102 -0.87 -12.79 -10.94
CA HIS A 102 -0.96 -13.50 -9.66
C HIS A 102 -0.72 -12.61 -8.44
N ALA A 103 -0.78 -11.29 -8.58
CA ALA A 103 -0.55 -10.38 -7.45
C ALA A 103 -1.55 -10.58 -6.31
N ASN A 104 -2.78 -10.97 -6.64
CA ASN A 104 -3.81 -11.26 -5.65
C ASN A 104 -3.56 -12.56 -4.87
N ASP A 105 -2.63 -13.41 -5.33
CA ASP A 105 -2.31 -14.67 -4.64
C ASP A 105 -1.45 -14.46 -3.38
N LYS A 106 -1.00 -13.22 -3.14
CA LYS A 106 -0.20 -12.86 -1.97
C LYS A 106 -0.60 -11.52 -1.39
N VAL A 107 -0.86 -11.50 -0.09
CA VAL A 107 -1.25 -10.28 0.64
C VAL A 107 -0.51 -10.17 1.96
N ILE A 108 -0.17 -8.94 2.36
CA ILE A 108 0.25 -8.64 3.73
C ILE A 108 -1.00 -8.16 4.44
N VAL A 109 -1.29 -8.72 5.62
CA VAL A 109 -2.40 -8.26 6.45
C VAL A 109 -1.89 -7.86 7.82
N ARG A 110 -2.45 -6.77 8.33
CA ARG A 110 -2.29 -6.33 9.71
C ARG A 110 -3.46 -6.84 10.53
N VAL A 111 -3.14 -7.60 11.57
CA VAL A 111 -4.10 -8.16 12.51
C VAL A 111 -3.95 -7.48 13.87
N GLU A 112 -5.05 -6.98 14.41
CA GLU A 112 -5.15 -6.34 15.72
C GLU A 112 -6.35 -6.87 16.51
N GLY A 113 -6.48 -6.47 17.77
CA GLY A 113 -7.65 -6.76 18.61
C GLY A 113 -7.57 -8.11 19.34
N TYR A 114 -6.51 -8.88 19.15
CA TYR A 114 -6.27 -10.10 19.91
C TYR A 114 -5.92 -9.81 21.38
N ASP A 115 -6.02 -10.84 22.22
CA ASP A 115 -5.57 -10.79 23.61
C ASP A 115 -4.03 -10.78 23.68
N THR A 116 -3.47 -9.65 24.12
CA THR A 116 -2.02 -9.42 24.20
C THR A 116 -1.36 -10.13 25.38
N SER A 117 -2.14 -10.72 26.30
CA SER A 117 -1.61 -11.55 27.40
C SER A 117 -1.16 -12.94 26.92
N LEU A 118 -1.59 -13.37 25.73
CA LEU A 118 -1.26 -14.67 25.16
C LEU A 118 0.20 -14.74 24.72
N ARG A 119 0.80 -15.93 24.84
CA ARG A 119 2.15 -16.16 24.29
C ARG A 119 2.10 -16.01 22.76
N LYS A 120 3.16 -15.43 22.17
CA LYS A 120 3.30 -15.30 20.71
C LYS A 120 3.00 -16.61 19.96
N SER A 121 3.44 -17.75 20.48
CA SER A 121 3.17 -19.08 19.89
C SER A 121 1.69 -19.50 19.91
N GLN A 122 0.91 -19.04 20.88
CA GLN A 122 -0.54 -19.26 20.92
C GLN A 122 -1.23 -18.37 19.88
N ILE A 123 -0.81 -17.10 19.77
CA ILE A 123 -1.30 -16.16 18.75
C ILE A 123 -0.98 -16.70 17.36
N SER A 124 0.26 -17.10 17.09
CA SER A 124 0.68 -17.67 15.80
C SER A 124 -0.15 -18.88 15.40
N ARG A 125 -0.35 -19.86 16.31
CA ARG A 125 -1.18 -21.05 16.01
C ARG A 125 -2.63 -20.69 15.71
N ALA A 126 -3.19 -19.75 16.45
CA ALA A 126 -4.56 -19.30 16.22
C ALA A 126 -4.70 -18.57 14.87
N LEU A 127 -3.74 -17.72 14.51
CA LEU A 127 -3.70 -17.07 13.19
C LEU A 127 -3.55 -18.10 12.06
N VAL A 128 -2.59 -19.04 12.16
CA VAL A 128 -2.44 -20.09 11.13
C VAL A 128 -3.75 -20.84 10.90
N LYS A 129 -4.48 -21.18 11.97
CA LYS A 129 -5.79 -21.83 11.87
C LYS A 129 -6.87 -20.91 11.28
N LEU A 130 -6.85 -19.62 11.61
CA LEU A 130 -7.81 -18.62 11.09
C LEU A 130 -7.66 -18.42 9.57
N PHE A 131 -6.43 -18.34 9.09
CA PHE A 131 -6.13 -18.07 7.68
C PHE A 131 -6.12 -19.32 6.79
N SER A 132 -6.07 -20.53 7.36
CA SER A 132 -5.95 -21.77 6.57
C SER A 132 -6.99 -21.97 5.46
N PRO A 133 -8.27 -21.51 5.58
CA PRO A 133 -9.23 -21.62 4.48
C PRO A 133 -8.89 -20.73 3.28
N TYR A 134 -8.15 -19.64 3.50
CA TYR A 134 -7.81 -18.63 2.50
C TYR A 134 -6.40 -18.81 1.93
N GLY A 135 -5.52 -19.50 2.66
CA GLY A 135 -4.16 -19.76 2.24
C GLY A 135 -3.23 -20.09 3.40
N ASN A 136 -1.94 -20.11 3.10
CA ASN A 136 -0.87 -20.39 4.05
C ASN A 136 -0.22 -19.09 4.51
N ILE A 137 -0.02 -18.95 5.82
CA ILE A 137 0.83 -17.89 6.37
C ILE A 137 2.28 -18.27 6.13
N ILE A 138 3.00 -17.49 5.32
CA ILE A 138 4.44 -17.68 5.05
C ILE A 138 5.27 -17.02 6.15
N ARG A 139 4.83 -15.88 6.68
CA ARG A 139 5.58 -15.11 7.66
C ARG A 139 4.66 -14.37 8.63
N LEU A 140 5.02 -14.35 9.90
CA LEU A 140 4.42 -13.50 10.92
C LEU A 140 5.47 -12.54 11.47
N HIS A 141 5.11 -11.27 11.57
CA HIS A 141 5.94 -10.23 12.16
C HIS A 141 5.12 -9.47 13.20
N PHE A 142 5.46 -9.65 14.47
CA PHE A 142 4.80 -8.96 15.58
C PHE A 142 5.29 -7.52 15.63
N VAL A 143 4.38 -6.57 15.40
CA VAL A 143 4.66 -5.13 15.41
C VAL A 143 4.09 -4.57 16.70
N LYS A 144 4.97 -4.16 17.62
CA LYS A 144 4.60 -3.85 19.02
C LYS A 144 3.90 -5.06 19.68
N GLU A 145 3.24 -4.84 20.81
CA GLU A 145 2.52 -5.90 21.53
C GLU A 145 1.09 -6.13 21.01
N SER A 146 0.53 -5.20 20.23
CA SER A 146 -0.89 -5.16 19.88
C SER A 146 -1.19 -5.43 18.40
N SER A 147 -0.18 -5.63 17.55
CA SER A 147 -0.41 -5.90 16.12
C SER A 147 0.52 -6.95 15.53
N VAL A 148 0.04 -7.70 14.54
CA VAL A 148 0.83 -8.69 13.80
C VAL A 148 0.66 -8.42 12.32
N ARG A 149 1.76 -8.36 11.57
CA ARG A 149 1.75 -8.43 10.12
C ARG A 149 1.91 -9.89 9.69
N ALA A 150 0.94 -10.41 8.95
CA ALA A 150 1.00 -11.74 8.37
C ALA A 150 1.14 -11.64 6.85
N VAL A 151 2.10 -12.39 6.28
CA VAL A 151 2.20 -12.58 4.83
C VAL A 151 1.43 -13.86 4.52
N VAL A 152 0.34 -13.74 3.78
CA VAL A 152 -0.54 -14.85 3.42
C VAL A 152 -0.41 -15.12 1.93
N HIS A 153 -0.33 -16.39 1.57
CA HIS A 153 -0.27 -16.84 0.19
C HIS A 153 -1.34 -17.90 -0.06
N GLY A 154 -2.19 -17.65 -1.04
CA GLY A 154 -3.32 -18.47 -1.40
C GLY A 154 -4.04 -17.86 -2.59
N LYS A 155 -4.73 -18.67 -3.37
CA LYS A 155 -5.37 -18.21 -4.59
C LYS A 155 -6.37 -17.08 -4.29
N ASP A 156 -6.22 -15.94 -4.96
CA ASP A 156 -7.08 -14.75 -4.82
C ASP A 156 -7.21 -14.26 -3.35
N VAL A 157 -6.21 -14.53 -2.51
CA VAL A 157 -6.26 -14.22 -1.08
C VAL A 157 -6.41 -12.73 -0.80
N ALA A 158 -5.85 -11.85 -1.65
CA ALA A 158 -6.01 -10.40 -1.50
C ALA A 158 -7.49 -9.96 -1.57
N ASP A 159 -8.33 -10.69 -2.32
CA ASP A 159 -9.74 -10.36 -2.51
C ASP A 159 -10.65 -10.93 -1.42
N THR A 160 -10.19 -11.98 -0.74
CA THR A 160 -11.01 -12.75 0.20
C THR A 160 -10.63 -12.51 1.65
N VAL A 161 -9.38 -12.13 1.94
CA VAL A 161 -8.86 -11.98 3.30
C VAL A 161 -9.54 -10.87 4.12
N THR A 162 -10.05 -9.82 3.47
CA THR A 162 -10.76 -8.71 4.14
C THR A 162 -12.06 -9.15 4.80
N GLN A 163 -12.62 -10.29 4.38
CA GLN A 163 -13.78 -10.92 5.01
C GLN A 163 -13.48 -11.40 6.45
N LEU A 164 -12.22 -11.57 6.81
CA LEU A 164 -11.81 -11.89 8.19
C LEU A 164 -11.89 -10.68 9.13
N ASN A 165 -12.11 -9.48 8.62
CA ASN A 165 -12.27 -8.30 9.47
C ASN A 165 -13.52 -8.45 10.34
N GLY A 166 -13.37 -8.33 11.65
CA GLY A 166 -14.45 -8.57 12.61
C GLY A 166 -14.66 -10.04 13.00
N SER A 167 -13.84 -10.96 12.49
CA SER A 167 -13.78 -12.34 12.99
C SER A 167 -13.37 -12.40 14.46
N TYR A 168 -13.61 -13.54 15.12
CA TYR A 168 -13.27 -13.71 16.53
C TYR A 168 -12.12 -14.70 16.71
N MET A 169 -11.20 -14.35 17.59
CA MET A 169 -10.15 -15.24 18.06
C MET A 169 -10.19 -15.30 19.58
N ARG A 170 -10.54 -16.48 20.11
CA ARG A 170 -10.68 -16.75 21.56
C ARG A 170 -11.57 -15.71 22.27
N GLY A 171 -12.71 -15.36 21.64
CA GLY A 171 -13.68 -14.40 22.20
C GLY A 171 -13.34 -12.93 21.96
N ARG A 172 -12.20 -12.61 21.33
CA ARG A 172 -11.82 -11.22 20.99
C ARG A 172 -12.10 -10.94 19.52
N LYS A 173 -12.78 -9.84 19.24
CA LYS A 173 -13.04 -9.38 17.87
C LYS A 173 -11.74 -8.83 17.27
N LEU A 174 -11.33 -9.40 16.14
CA LEU A 174 -10.14 -9.00 15.42
C LEU A 174 -10.44 -7.87 14.44
N ALA A 175 -9.49 -6.97 14.28
CA ALA A 175 -9.40 -6.13 13.09
C ALA A 175 -8.39 -6.77 12.14
N VAL A 176 -8.82 -7.12 10.93
CA VAL A 176 -7.96 -7.69 9.88
C VAL A 176 -7.98 -6.73 8.72
N LEU A 177 -6.86 -6.06 8.51
CA LEU A 177 -6.70 -5.00 7.51
C LEU A 177 -5.67 -5.48 6.48
N GLY A 178 -5.95 -5.30 5.19
CA GLY A 178 -4.89 -5.41 4.18
C GLY A 178 -3.80 -4.38 4.47
N ASP A 179 -2.56 -4.69 4.10
CA ASP A 179 -1.42 -3.78 4.08
C ASP A 179 -0.90 -3.82 2.63
N CYS A 180 -0.98 -2.69 1.91
CA CYS A 180 -0.44 -2.59 0.55
C CYS A 180 1.05 -2.95 0.61
N GLN A 181 1.50 -3.83 -0.30
CA GLN A 181 2.88 -4.30 -0.29
C GLN A 181 3.87 -3.19 -0.68
N THR A 182 4.32 -2.33 0.25
CA THR A 182 5.56 -1.56 0.05
C THR A 182 6.29 -1.29 1.37
N GLY A 183 7.58 -1.64 1.43
CA GLY A 183 8.44 -1.37 2.60
C GLY A 183 8.94 0.08 2.59
N ASN A 184 9.10 0.71 3.75
CA ASN A 184 9.52 2.12 3.93
C ASN A 184 8.70 3.10 3.08
N THR A 185 7.42 3.27 3.41
CA THR A 185 6.58 4.35 2.87
C THR A 185 6.98 5.68 3.49
N TYR A 186 7.07 6.72 2.65
CA TYR A 186 7.04 8.09 3.13
C TYR A 186 5.59 8.50 3.32
N THR A 187 5.24 8.96 4.52
CA THR A 187 3.95 9.61 4.79
C THR A 187 4.26 11.08 5.08
N PRO A 188 3.76 12.04 4.29
CA PRO A 188 3.99 13.45 4.55
C PRO A 188 3.58 13.81 5.98
N HIS A 189 4.39 14.62 6.66
CA HIS A 189 4.13 15.02 8.05
C HIS A 189 2.95 16.00 8.18
N SER A 190 2.41 16.49 7.06
CA SER A 190 1.24 17.37 7.02
C SER A 190 0.58 17.29 5.64
N PRO A 191 -0.75 17.37 5.53
CA PRO A 191 -1.42 17.45 4.23
C PRO A 191 -0.96 18.71 3.48
N PRO A 192 -0.86 18.68 2.14
CA PRO A 192 -0.66 19.90 1.38
C PRO A 192 -1.78 20.88 1.71
N ARG A 193 -1.44 22.16 1.91
CA ARG A 193 -2.43 23.23 2.06
C ARG A 193 -3.39 23.13 0.87
N GLN A 194 -4.68 22.94 1.14
CA GLN A 194 -5.69 23.10 0.09
C GLN A 194 -5.57 24.52 -0.46
N PHE A 195 -5.20 24.63 -1.73
CA PHE A 195 -5.33 25.89 -2.46
C PHE A 195 -6.84 26.13 -2.68
N GLN A 196 -7.25 27.38 -2.43
CA GLN A 196 -8.64 27.86 -2.30
C GLN A 196 -9.55 27.51 -3.47
#